data_AF-A0A350YQ97-F1
#
_entry.id   AF-A0A350YQ97-F1
#
_cell.length_a   1.000
_cell.length_b   1.000
_cell.length_c   1.000
_cell.angle_alpha   90.00
_cell.angle_beta   90.00
_cell.angle_gamma   90.00
#
_symmetry.space_group_name_H-M   'P 1'
#
loop_
_entity.id
_entity.type
_entity.pdbx_description
1 polymer ?
#
loop_
_entity_poly.entity_id
_entity_poly.type
_entity_poly.pdbx_seq_one_letter_code
_entity_poly.pdbx_strand_id
1 'polypeptide(L)'
;MFTEPIRRILKKFRSGMILKRIGEGKQVFFENTMESIAIRFVPGFSGKPGRYFAKHFGRDEYEVECNASSVVMGVMEGKIITVGRYKRYHLIQSSYWSKFHYDNYTSRDYEFALRAHQMSS
;
A
#
# COMPACT_ATOMS: atom_id res chain seq x y z
N MET A 1 -16.18 -21.60 -10.56
CA MET A 1 -17.28 -20.99 -9.79
C MET A 1 -17.17 -21.14 -8.26
N PHE A 2 -16.14 -21.83 -7.72
CA PHE A 2 -15.95 -22.03 -6.25
C PHE A 2 -15.00 -21.03 -5.57
N THR A 3 -14.57 -19.97 -6.27
CA THR A 3 -13.49 -19.09 -5.81
C THR A 3 -13.96 -17.94 -4.92
N GLU A 4 -15.24 -17.56 -4.99
CA GLU A 4 -15.75 -16.41 -4.25
C GLU A 4 -15.82 -16.60 -2.73
N PRO A 5 -16.31 -17.74 -2.19
CA PRO A 5 -16.35 -17.95 -0.75
C PRO A 5 -14.94 -17.95 -0.13
N ILE A 6 -13.99 -18.62 -0.81
CA ILE A 6 -12.60 -18.71 -0.38
C ILE A 6 -11.92 -17.34 -0.42
N ARG A 7 -12.15 -16.56 -1.48
CA ARG A 7 -11.67 -15.16 -1.57
C ARG A 7 -12.22 -14.30 -0.45
N ARG A 8 -13.50 -14.45 -0.09
CA ARG A 8 -14.13 -13.70 1.01
C ARG A 8 -13.51 -14.04 2.37
N ILE A 9 -13.26 -15.33 2.62
CA ILE A 9 -12.59 -15.80 3.85
C ILE A 9 -11.15 -15.25 3.92
N LEU A 10 -10.40 -15.33 2.82
CA LEU A 10 -9.03 -14.81 2.73
C LEU A 10 -8.98 -13.29 2.97
N LYS A 11 -9.92 -12.52 2.39
CA LYS A 11 -10.03 -11.08 2.64
C LYS A 11 -10.29 -10.80 4.13
N LYS A 12 -11.27 -11.49 4.72
CA LYS A 12 -11.63 -11.34 6.15
C LYS A 12 -10.46 -11.66 7.09
N PHE A 13 -9.68 -12.70 6.77
CA PHE A 13 -8.50 -13.06 7.56
C PHE A 13 -7.43 -11.97 7.48
N ARG A 14 -7.14 -11.46 6.28
CA ARG A 14 -6.13 -10.40 6.07
C ARG A 14 -6.51 -9.10 6.75
N SER A 15 -7.76 -8.66 6.61
CA SER A 15 -8.23 -7.44 7.27
C SER A 15 -8.25 -7.58 8.78
N GLY A 16 -8.62 -8.76 9.30
CA GLY A 16 -8.50 -9.08 10.72
C GLY A 16 -7.07 -8.95 11.25
N MET A 17 -6.06 -9.39 10.48
CA MET A 17 -4.65 -9.19 10.85
C MET A 17 -4.22 -7.72 10.85
N ILE A 18 -4.68 -6.93 9.88
CA ILE A 18 -4.37 -5.50 9.79
C ILE A 18 -4.96 -4.78 11.01
N LEU A 19 -6.27 -4.95 11.23
CA LEU A 19 -6.98 -4.35 12.37
C LEU A 19 -6.38 -4.75 13.71
N LYS A 20 -6.04 -6.03 13.90
CA LYS A 20 -5.38 -6.51 15.12
C LYS A 20 -4.06 -5.78 15.38
N ARG A 21 -3.19 -5.64 14.37
CA ARG A 21 -1.90 -4.96 14.54
C ARG A 21 -2.06 -3.46 14.79
N ILE A 22 -3.05 -2.82 14.15
CA ILE A 22 -3.39 -1.41 14.41
C ILE A 22 -3.87 -1.25 15.86
N GLY A 23 -4.78 -2.12 16.32
CA GLY A 23 -5.30 -2.10 17.70
C GLY A 23 -4.23 -2.39 18.76
N GLU A 24 -3.22 -3.19 18.43
CA GLU A 24 -2.02 -3.41 19.26
C GLU A 24 -1.04 -2.22 19.27
N GLY A 25 -1.36 -1.12 18.56
CA GLY A 25 -0.49 0.05 18.47
C GLY A 25 0.81 -0.22 17.71
N LYS A 26 0.82 -1.18 16.78
CA LYS A 26 2.00 -1.51 15.96
C LYS A 26 1.99 -0.72 14.66
N GLN A 27 3.18 -0.43 14.14
CA GLN A 27 3.33 0.04 12.78
C GLN A 27 2.91 -1.08 11.81
N VAL A 28 2.09 -0.74 10.80
CA VAL A 28 1.58 -1.71 9.83
C VAL A 28 1.78 -1.20 8.42
N PHE A 29 2.17 -2.10 7.52
CA PHE A 29 2.32 -1.84 6.10
C PHE A 29 1.40 -2.79 5.36
N PHE A 30 0.54 -2.27 4.49
CA PHE A 30 -0.42 -3.05 3.72
C PHE A 30 -0.64 -2.43 2.35
N GLU A 31 -1.13 -3.21 1.40
CA GLU A 31 -1.47 -2.75 0.05
C GLU A 31 -2.91 -3.11 -0.29
N ASN A 32 -3.56 -2.23 -1.06
CA ASN A 32 -4.76 -2.56 -1.80
C ASN A 32 -4.36 -2.68 -3.28
N THR A 33 -4.33 -3.92 -3.78
CA THR A 33 -3.96 -4.19 -5.19
C THR A 33 -5.01 -3.69 -6.17
N MET A 34 -6.27 -3.53 -5.75
CA MET A 34 -7.33 -3.02 -6.62
C MET A 34 -7.11 -1.55 -6.97
N GLU A 35 -6.70 -0.74 -6.00
CA GLU A 35 -6.44 0.70 -6.15
C GLU A 35 -4.97 1.01 -6.43
N SER A 36 -4.11 0.00 -6.39
CA SER A 36 -2.67 0.13 -6.62
C SER A 36 -2.04 1.17 -5.69
N ILE A 37 -2.33 1.00 -4.41
CA ILE A 37 -1.89 1.85 -3.33
C ILE A 37 -1.29 0.99 -2.22
N ALA A 38 -0.19 1.46 -1.65
CA ALA A 38 0.36 0.95 -0.41
C ALA A 38 0.16 1.97 0.70
N ILE A 39 -0.15 1.46 1.89
CA ILE A 39 -0.48 2.25 3.06
C ILE A 39 0.41 1.82 4.23
N ARG A 40 0.91 2.82 4.94
CA ARG A 40 1.65 2.67 6.19
C ARG A 40 0.86 3.35 7.29
N PHE A 41 0.48 2.57 8.30
CA PHE A 41 -0.04 3.08 9.55
C PHE A 41 1.11 3.28 10.54
N VAL A 42 1.16 4.45 11.17
CA VAL A 42 2.06 4.76 12.29
C VAL A 42 1.21 4.97 13.53
N PRO A 43 1.43 4.20 14.61
CA PRO A 43 0.71 4.42 15.86
C PRO A 43 1.02 5.81 16.42
N GLY A 44 0.01 6.46 16.98
CA GLY A 44 0.20 7.69 17.74
C GLY A 44 0.78 7.39 19.12
N PHE A 45 1.38 8.40 19.74
CA PHE A 45 1.84 8.33 21.14
C PHE A 45 0.79 8.93 22.07
N SER A 46 0.57 8.29 23.23
CA SER A 46 -0.12 8.83 24.40
C SER A 46 -1.32 9.75 24.08
N GLY A 47 -2.43 9.15 23.67
CA GLY A 47 -3.69 9.86 23.39
C GLY A 47 -3.78 10.55 22.03
N LYS A 48 -2.71 10.56 21.23
CA LYS A 48 -2.76 11.03 19.84
C LYS A 48 -3.25 9.94 18.89
N PRO A 49 -4.08 10.29 17.89
CA PRO A 49 -4.48 9.33 16.86
C PRO A 49 -3.26 8.90 16.04
N GLY A 50 -3.30 7.66 15.54
CA GLY A 50 -2.31 7.19 14.58
C GLY A 50 -2.47 7.87 13.22
N ARG A 51 -1.37 7.90 12.46
CA ARG A 51 -1.28 8.57 11.16
C ARG A 51 -1.17 7.54 10.04
N TYR A 52 -1.72 7.88 8.88
CA TYR A 52 -1.67 7.04 7.71
C TYR A 52 -0.89 7.73 6.60
N PHE A 53 -0.07 6.95 5.90
CA PHE A 53 0.73 7.43 4.78
C PHE A 53 0.52 6.53 3.58
N ALA A 54 0.26 7.12 2.42
CA ALA A 54 -0.03 6.43 1.18
C ALA A 54 1.11 6.57 0.19
N LYS A 55 1.28 5.53 -0.65
CA LYS A 55 2.25 5.51 -1.74
C LYS A 55 1.64 4.85 -2.98
N HIS A 56 1.83 5.47 -4.14
CA HIS A 56 1.42 4.96 -5.44
C HIS A 56 2.64 4.72 -6.33
N PHE A 57 2.44 4.02 -7.45
CA PHE A 57 3.43 3.99 -8.53
C PHE A 57 3.77 5.41 -9.00
N GLY A 58 5.06 5.69 -9.21
CA GLY A 58 5.55 6.98 -9.69
C GLY A 58 5.37 8.15 -8.72
N ARG A 59 4.96 7.91 -7.46
CA ARG A 59 4.74 8.98 -6.47
C ARG A 59 5.45 8.69 -5.16
N ASP A 60 5.93 9.77 -4.56
CA ASP A 60 6.43 9.75 -3.19
C ASP A 60 5.32 9.52 -2.18
N GLU A 61 5.73 9.23 -0.95
CA GLU A 61 4.82 9.04 0.16
C GLU A 61 4.17 10.36 0.56
N TYR A 62 2.88 10.33 0.86
CA TYR A 62 2.14 11.47 1.39
C TYR A 62 1.21 11.03 2.52
N GLU A 63 0.90 11.95 3.42
CA GLU A 63 -0.04 11.69 4.52
C GLU A 63 -1.48 11.67 4.00
N VAL A 64 -2.29 10.78 4.58
CA VAL A 64 -3.72 10.65 4.27
C VAL A 64 -4.53 10.61 5.56
N GLU A 65 -5.73 11.18 5.49
CA GLU A 65 -6.67 11.14 6.61
C GLU A 65 -7.12 9.71 6.91
N CYS A 66 -7.42 9.43 8.18
CA CYS A 66 -7.78 8.08 8.63
C CYS A 66 -9.11 7.57 8.05
N ASN A 67 -10.01 8.47 7.68
CA ASN A 67 -11.31 8.20 7.07
C ASN A 67 -11.27 8.23 5.53
N ALA A 68 -10.09 8.48 4.93
CA ALA A 68 -9.96 8.46 3.48
C ALA A 68 -10.38 7.09 2.91
N SER A 69 -11.08 7.09 1.78
CA SER A 69 -11.61 5.87 1.17
C SER A 69 -10.53 4.81 0.94
N SER A 70 -9.35 5.23 0.48
CA SER A 70 -8.21 4.34 0.27
C SER A 70 -7.70 3.69 1.55
N VAL A 71 -7.73 4.39 2.69
CA VAL A 71 -7.39 3.84 4.00
C VAL A 71 -8.42 2.81 4.44
N VAL A 72 -9.71 3.16 4.35
CA VAL A 72 -10.81 2.26 4.70
C VAL A 72 -10.75 0.98 3.85
N MET A 73 -10.61 1.13 2.54
CA MET A 73 -10.50 -0.01 1.61
C MET A 73 -9.24 -0.83 1.86
N GLY A 74 -8.09 -0.18 2.12
CA GLY A 74 -6.85 -0.87 2.45
C GLY A 74 -6.93 -1.66 3.76
N VAL A 75 -7.62 -1.15 4.77
CA VAL A 75 -7.83 -1.87 6.04
C VAL A 75 -8.79 -3.05 5.85
N MET A 76 -9.88 -2.85 5.11
CA MET A 76 -10.94 -3.85 4.95
C MET A 76 -10.63 -4.96 3.94
N GLU A 77 -9.84 -4.65 2.91
CA GLU A 77 -9.59 -5.57 1.79
C GLU A 77 -8.11 -5.80 1.49
N GLY A 78 -7.23 -5.01 2.10
CA GLY A 78 -5.82 -5.02 1.79
C GLY A 78 -5.10 -6.27 2.28
N LYS A 79 -3.82 -6.34 1.90
CA LYS A 79 -2.90 -7.41 2.27
C LYS A 79 -1.71 -6.79 2.97
N ILE A 80 -1.29 -7.36 4.09
CA ILE A 80 -0.04 -6.98 4.76
C ILE A 80 1.13 -7.20 3.81
N ILE A 81 2.03 -6.21 3.77
CA ILE A 81 3.26 -6.26 2.99
C ILE A 81 4.47 -6.05 3.89
N THR A 82 5.65 -6.36 3.35
CA THR A 82 6.91 -6.07 4.02
C THR A 82 7.28 -4.60 3.87
N VAL A 83 8.10 -4.09 4.79
CA VAL A 83 8.68 -2.74 4.71
C VAL A 83 9.41 -2.52 3.38
N GLY A 84 10.16 -3.52 2.91
CA GLY A 84 10.89 -3.43 1.64
C GLY A 84 9.98 -3.25 0.44
N ARG A 85 8.83 -3.94 0.41
CA ARG A 85 7.82 -3.76 -0.63
C ARG A 85 7.19 -2.36 -0.58
N TYR A 86 6.88 -1.86 0.61
CA TYR A 86 6.34 -0.51 0.78
C TYR A 86 7.33 0.56 0.29
N LYS A 87 8.60 0.47 0.70
CA LYS A 87 9.64 1.44 0.29
C LYS A 87 9.75 1.54 -1.23
N ARG A 88 9.78 0.39 -1.92
CA ARG A 88 9.88 0.29 -3.38
C ARG A 88 8.54 0.38 -4.12
N TYR A 89 7.43 0.67 -3.44
CA TYR A 89 6.11 0.60 -4.07
C TYR A 89 5.94 1.55 -5.26
N HIS A 90 6.58 2.72 -5.21
CA HIS A 90 6.67 3.67 -6.32
C HIS A 90 7.28 3.11 -7.61
N LEU A 91 8.03 2.00 -7.53
CA LEU A 91 8.63 1.32 -8.67
C LEU A 91 7.74 0.19 -9.21
N ILE A 92 6.71 -0.22 -8.47
CA ILE A 92 5.88 -1.36 -8.83
C ILE A 92 4.75 -0.85 -9.71
N GLN A 93 4.96 -0.90 -11.03
CA GLN A 93 3.93 -0.54 -11.99
C GLN A 93 2.74 -1.49 -11.83
N SER A 94 1.55 -0.92 -11.70
CA SER A 94 0.31 -1.68 -11.58
C SER A 94 -0.50 -1.62 -12.86
N SER A 95 -1.21 -2.71 -13.16
CA SER A 95 -2.16 -2.81 -14.26
C SER A 95 -3.43 -1.95 -14.08
N TYR A 96 -3.64 -1.36 -12.90
CA TYR A 96 -4.78 -0.45 -12.67
C TYR A 96 -4.58 0.89 -13.39
N TRP A 97 -3.38 1.47 -13.28
CA TRP A 97 -3.07 2.78 -13.85
C TRP A 97 -2.70 2.71 -15.34
N SER A 98 -2.33 1.54 -15.86
CA SER A 98 -2.16 1.34 -17.31
C SER A 98 -3.48 1.52 -18.08
N LYS A 99 -4.63 1.48 -17.39
CA LYS A 99 -5.96 1.69 -17.97
C LYS A 99 -6.41 3.16 -18.00
N PHE A 100 -5.74 4.06 -17.26
CA PHE A 100 -6.20 5.43 -17.00
C PHE A 100 -5.17 6.51 -17.37
N HIS A 101 -4.28 6.24 -18.33
CA HIS A 101 -3.21 7.12 -18.82
C HIS A 101 -2.01 7.30 -17.88
N TYR A 102 -0.91 6.64 -18.24
CA TYR A 102 0.46 7.14 -18.05
C TYR A 102 1.28 6.71 -19.28
N ASP A 103 1.00 7.30 -20.43
CA ASP A 103 1.89 7.18 -21.60
C ASP A 103 3.15 8.07 -21.46
N ASN A 104 3.26 8.86 -20.37
CA ASN A 104 4.33 9.86 -20.21
C ASN A 104 5.25 9.71 -18.97
N TYR A 105 5.05 8.73 -18.07
CA TYR A 105 6.14 8.32 -17.16
C TYR A 105 6.98 7.29 -17.89
N THR A 106 7.86 7.82 -18.74
CA THR A 106 8.63 7.05 -19.69
C THR A 106 9.47 5.97 -19.00
N SER A 107 9.68 4.84 -19.68
CA SER A 107 10.58 3.75 -19.27
C SER A 107 11.95 4.24 -18.78
N ARG A 108 12.36 5.44 -19.16
CA ARG A 108 13.58 6.13 -18.73
C ARG A 108 13.61 6.44 -17.23
N ASP A 109 12.50 6.87 -16.65
CA ASP A 109 12.43 7.19 -15.21
C ASP A 109 12.48 5.91 -14.36
N TYR A 110 11.90 4.83 -14.87
CA TYR A 110 11.98 3.50 -14.28
C TYR A 110 13.40 2.91 -14.37
N GLU A 111 14.06 3.02 -15.53
CA GLU A 111 15.47 2.62 -15.67
C GLU A 111 16.40 3.44 -14.78
N PHE A 112 16.15 4.74 -14.64
CA PHE A 112 16.93 5.60 -13.77
C PHE A 112 16.80 5.19 -12.30
N ALA A 113 15.57 4.95 -11.84
CA ALA A 113 15.31 4.50 -10.47
C ALA A 113 15.88 3.10 -10.18
N LEU A 114 15.88 2.19 -11.17
CA LEU A 114 16.52 0.89 -11.08
C LEU A 114 18.06 1.00 -10.99
N ARG A 115 18.68 1.85 -11.81
CA ARG A 115 20.14 2.08 -11.79
C ARG A 115 20.60 2.73 -10.48
N ALA A 116 19.87 3.73 -9.99
CA ALA A 116 20.17 4.38 -8.72
C ALA A 116 20.18 3.40 -7.54
N HIS A 117 19.32 2.38 -7.57
CA HIS A 117 19.27 1.34 -6.54
C HIS A 117 20.40 0.31 -6.63
N GLN A 118 20.93 0.04 -7.83
CA GLN A 118 22.05 -0.88 -8.03
C GLN A 118 23.40 -0.27 -7.63
N MET A 119 23.52 1.06 -7.66
CA MET A 119 24.74 1.77 -7.25
C MET A 119 24.85 2.03 -5.74
N SER A 120 23.78 1.79 -4.97
CA SER A 120 23.73 2.00 -3.52
C SER A 120 23.89 0.71 -2.70
N SER A 121 24.40 -0.37 -3.31
CA SER A 121 24.73 -1.65 -2.66
C SER A 121 26.24 -1.90 -2.75
#